data_AF-A0A8F2JDI3-F1
#
_entry.id   AF-A0A8F2JDI3-F1
#
_cell.length_a   1.000
_cell.length_b   1.000
_cell.length_c   1.000
_cell.angle_alpha   90.00
_cell.angle_beta   90.00
_cell.angle_gamma   90.00
#
_symmetry.space_group_name_H-M   'P 1'
#
loop_
_entity.id
_entity.type
_entity.pdbx_description
1 polymer ?
#
loop_
_entity_poly.entity_id
_entity_poly.type
_entity_poly.pdbx_seq_one_letter_code
_entity_poly.pdbx_strand_id
1 'polypeptide(L)'
;MSGLLCGASLGVLLFFLVCAFHSFVWNVSMSSSVGLRCWVSSFECGFVSQRVTENYFSHTYFVLLVFFVVFDLEVSLLLNMPLQGVLYKNLGFYVLFLCLLAVGFGVEIYKGYAEWSY
;
A
#
# COMPACT_ATOMS: atom_id res chain seq x y z
N MET A 1 37.74 9.57 -24.25
CA MET A 1 37.74 10.71 -23.31
C MET A 1 36.44 11.51 -23.31
N SER A 2 35.75 11.69 -24.44
CA SER A 2 34.49 12.44 -24.56
C SER A 2 33.29 11.81 -23.82
N GLY A 3 33.15 10.48 -23.83
CA GLY A 3 32.01 9.80 -23.17
C GLY A 3 32.01 9.90 -21.64
N LEU A 4 33.20 9.87 -21.01
CA LEU A 4 33.35 9.98 -19.56
C LEU A 4 33.04 11.41 -19.06
N LEU A 5 33.44 12.42 -19.84
CA LEU A 5 33.12 13.83 -19.59
C LEU A 5 31.62 14.11 -19.73
N CYS A 6 30.94 13.47 -20.68
CA CYS A 6 29.49 13.60 -20.86
C CYS A 6 28.70 12.91 -19.72
N GLY A 7 29.17 11.74 -19.25
CA GLY A 7 28.60 11.09 -18.08
C GLY A 7 28.76 11.91 -16.80
N ALA A 8 29.94 12.52 -16.61
CA ALA A 8 30.20 13.40 -15.48
C ALA A 8 29.34 14.67 -15.52
N SER A 9 29.16 15.30 -16.69
CA SER A 9 28.31 16.49 -16.81
C SER A 9 26.83 16.19 -16.55
N LEU A 10 26.32 15.06 -17.02
CA LEU A 10 24.96 14.60 -16.73
C LEU A 10 24.76 14.32 -15.22
N GLY A 11 25.74 13.71 -14.57
CA GLY A 11 25.69 13.43 -13.13
C GLY A 11 25.66 14.70 -12.28
N VAL A 12 26.47 15.70 -12.63
CA VAL A 12 26.47 17.01 -11.94
C VAL A 12 25.12 17.72 -12.14
N LEU A 13 24.56 17.66 -13.35
CA LEU A 13 23.28 18.29 -13.65
C LEU A 13 22.12 17.65 -12.87
N LEU A 14 22.09 16.31 -12.76
CA LEU A 14 21.12 15.60 -11.93
C LEU A 14 21.25 15.94 -10.45
N PHE A 15 22.49 16.04 -9.93
CA PHE A 15 22.74 16.43 -8.55
C PHE A 15 22.19 17.82 -8.23
N PHE A 16 22.42 18.81 -9.11
CA PHE A 16 21.87 20.15 -8.95
C PHE A 16 20.34 20.18 -8.98
N LEU A 17 19.70 19.40 -9.86
CA LEU A 17 18.24 19.30 -9.92
C LEU A 17 17.65 18.72 -8.63
N VAL A 18 18.28 17.68 -8.07
CA VAL A 18 17.84 17.09 -6.79
C VAL A 18 18.02 18.09 -5.65
N CYS A 19 19.16 18.80 -5.58
CA CYS A 19 19.39 19.84 -4.57
C CYS A 19 18.42 21.02 -4.71
N ALA A 20 17.99 21.38 -5.92
CA ALA A 20 17.00 22.43 -6.15
C ALA A 20 15.60 21.98 -5.73
N PHE A 21 15.22 20.73 -6.01
CA PHE A 21 13.94 20.18 -5.57
C PHE A 21 13.86 20.05 -4.04
N HIS A 22 14.96 19.61 -3.42
CA HIS A 22 15.06 19.50 -1.97
C HIS A 22 15.44 20.83 -1.29
N SER A 23 15.68 21.89 -2.06
CA SER A 23 15.91 23.21 -1.49
C SER A 23 14.63 23.66 -0.81
N PHE A 24 14.75 23.79 0.50
CA PHE A 24 13.76 24.18 1.49
C PHE A 24 12.98 25.47 1.16
N VAL A 25 13.33 26.17 0.08
CA VAL A 25 12.63 27.33 -0.48
C VAL A 25 11.15 27.04 -0.78
N TRP A 26 10.81 25.82 -1.21
CA TRP A 26 9.41 25.42 -1.44
C TRP A 26 8.68 25.02 -0.14
N ASN A 27 9.43 24.79 0.94
CA ASN A 27 8.91 24.44 2.26
C ASN A 27 8.78 25.67 3.17
N VAL A 28 9.04 26.87 2.65
CA VAL A 28 8.65 28.11 3.33
C VAL A 28 7.13 28.20 3.24
N SER A 29 6.48 27.54 4.20
CA SER A 29 5.06 27.75 4.46
C SER A 29 4.84 29.25 4.57
N MET A 30 4.08 29.82 3.64
CA MET A 30 3.54 31.18 3.72
C MET A 30 2.59 31.23 4.92
N SER A 31 3.20 31.30 6.09
CA SER A 31 2.59 31.22 7.42
C SER A 31 2.16 32.62 7.89
N SER A 32 1.64 33.44 6.98
CA SER A 32 1.34 34.87 7.23
C SER A 32 -0.09 35.27 6.86
N SER A 33 -1.06 34.39 7.11
CA SER A 33 -2.45 34.82 7.23
C SER A 33 -3.22 33.93 8.22
N VAL A 34 -3.48 34.47 9.41
CA VAL A 34 -4.20 33.79 10.50
C VAL A 34 -5.59 33.31 10.04
N GLY A 35 -6.23 34.02 9.11
CA GLY A 35 -7.54 33.65 8.55
C GLY A 35 -7.52 32.47 7.57
N LEU A 36 -6.42 32.23 6.86
CA LEU A 36 -6.32 31.11 5.91
C LEU A 36 -6.11 29.77 6.64
N ARG A 37 -5.46 29.80 7.80
CA ARG A 37 -5.21 28.60 8.63
C ARG A 37 -6.50 27.90 9.05
N CYS A 38 -7.57 28.63 9.35
CA CYS A 38 -8.85 28.01 9.75
C CYS A 38 -9.56 27.29 8.60
N TRP A 39 -9.28 27.66 7.35
CA TRP A 39 -9.84 27.01 6.15
C TRP A 39 -8.97 25.83 5.68
N VAL A 40 -7.67 25.85 6.01
CA VAL A 40 -6.68 24.84 5.61
C VAL A 40 -6.44 23.79 6.71
N SER A 41 -6.91 24.03 7.95
CA SER A 41 -6.81 23.07 9.05
C SER A 41 -7.81 21.91 8.93
N SER A 42 -7.43 20.74 9.44
CA SER A 42 -8.32 19.58 9.56
C SER A 42 -9.59 19.92 10.35
N PHE A 43 -10.73 19.41 9.90
CA PHE A 43 -12.01 19.65 10.55
C PHE A 43 -12.10 18.87 11.87
N GLU A 44 -11.98 19.56 13.01
CA GLU A 44 -12.18 19.00 14.35
C GLU A 44 -13.54 19.48 14.94
N CYS A 45 -14.62 19.39 14.16
CA CYS A 45 -15.97 19.76 14.63
C CYS A 45 -16.08 21.20 15.19
N GLY A 46 -15.36 22.16 14.60
CA GLY A 46 -15.40 23.59 14.97
C GLY A 46 -14.31 24.03 15.97
N PHE A 47 -13.46 23.11 16.43
CA PHE A 47 -12.28 23.43 17.23
C PHE A 47 -11.04 23.69 16.35
N VAL A 48 -10.10 24.49 16.85
CA VAL A 48 -8.80 24.71 16.20
C VAL A 48 -7.92 23.49 16.44
N SER A 49 -7.49 22.83 15.36
CA SER A 49 -6.62 21.66 15.43
C SER A 49 -5.29 21.99 16.10
N GLN A 50 -5.10 21.55 17.34
CA GLN A 50 -3.90 21.85 18.14
C GLN A 50 -2.85 20.73 18.11
N ARG A 51 -3.13 19.63 17.40
CA ARG A 51 -2.32 18.41 17.46
C ARG A 51 -2.20 17.72 16.11
N VAL A 52 -1.04 17.11 15.87
CA VAL A 52 -0.76 16.31 14.68
C VAL A 52 -1.71 15.12 14.68
N THR A 53 -2.41 14.89 13.57
CA THR A 53 -3.21 13.69 13.36
C THR A 53 -2.27 12.48 13.22
N GLU A 54 -1.84 11.93 14.35
CA GLU A 54 -1.19 10.62 14.42
C GLU A 54 -2.24 9.59 14.03
N ASN A 55 -2.17 9.11 12.78
CA ASN A 55 -2.97 7.97 12.35
C ASN A 55 -2.36 6.71 12.98
N TYR A 56 -2.95 6.25 14.08
CA TYR A 56 -2.65 4.93 14.64
C TYR A 56 -3.17 3.88 13.66
N PHE A 57 -2.34 3.52 12.68
CA PHE A 57 -2.63 2.39 11.81
C PHE A 57 -2.69 1.14 12.69
N SER A 58 -3.87 0.51 12.77
CA SER A 58 -4.02 -0.68 13.62
C SER A 58 -3.37 -1.89 12.95
N HIS A 59 -2.79 -2.76 13.78
CA HIS A 59 -2.17 -4.00 13.32
C HIS A 59 -3.17 -4.92 12.59
N THR A 60 -4.46 -4.83 12.90
CA THR A 60 -5.51 -5.63 12.26
C THR A 60 -5.65 -5.33 10.77
N TYR A 61 -5.57 -4.06 10.35
CA TYR A 61 -5.59 -3.70 8.93
C TYR A 61 -4.38 -4.23 8.16
N PHE A 62 -3.21 -4.23 8.81
CA PHE A 62 -1.99 -4.75 8.20
C PHE A 62 -2.13 -6.24 7.87
N VAL A 63 -2.59 -7.04 8.84
CA VAL A 63 -2.75 -8.49 8.68
C VAL A 63 -3.78 -8.80 7.60
N LEU A 64 -4.90 -8.07 7.58
CA LEU A 64 -5.95 -8.24 6.58
C LEU A 64 -5.44 -7.95 5.16
N LEU A 65 -4.59 -6.93 4.99
CA LEU A 65 -3.97 -6.60 3.69
C LEU A 65 -3.03 -7.71 3.22
N VAL A 66 -2.15 -8.22 4.09
CA VAL A 66 -1.24 -9.32 3.74
C VAL A 66 -2.04 -10.57 3.37
N PHE A 67 -3.08 -10.89 4.15
CA PHE A 67 -3.97 -12.01 3.87
C PHE A 67 -4.67 -11.88 2.52
N PHE A 68 -5.21 -10.68 2.22
CA PHE A 68 -5.85 -10.38 0.94
C PHE A 68 -4.92 -10.65 -0.25
N VAL A 69 -3.66 -10.23 -0.17
CA VAL A 69 -2.67 -10.45 -1.23
C VAL A 69 -2.38 -11.94 -1.44
N VAL A 70 -2.25 -12.72 -0.36
CA VAL A 70 -2.00 -14.16 -0.45
C VAL A 70 -3.20 -14.88 -1.05
N PHE A 71 -4.42 -14.57 -0.60
CA PHE A 71 -5.64 -15.18 -1.12
C PHE A 71 -5.88 -14.84 -2.60
N ASP A 72 -5.57 -13.61 -3.03
CA ASP A 72 -5.67 -13.20 -4.44
C ASP A 72 -4.70 -13.98 -5.35
N LEU A 73 -3.50 -14.30 -4.83
CA LEU A 73 -2.54 -15.18 -5.51
C LEU A 73 -3.10 -16.60 -5.66
N GLU A 74 -3.68 -17.16 -4.60
CA GLU A 74 -4.26 -18.51 -4.62
C GLU A 74 -5.44 -18.63 -5.59
N VAL A 75 -6.30 -17.61 -5.66
CA VAL A 75 -7.41 -17.54 -6.63
C VAL A 75 -6.89 -17.40 -8.07
N SER A 76 -5.82 -16.61 -8.27
CA SER A 76 -5.17 -16.47 -9.57
C SER A 76 -4.63 -17.80 -10.10
N LEU A 77 -4.14 -18.68 -9.21
CA LEU A 77 -3.72 -20.04 -9.58
C LEU A 77 -4.92 -20.92 -10.01
N LEU A 78 -6.08 -20.74 -9.37
CA LEU A 78 -7.32 -21.44 -9.71
C LEU A 78 -7.93 -21.00 -11.05
N LEU A 79 -7.62 -19.79 -11.54
CA LEU A 79 -8.14 -19.26 -12.81
C LEU A 79 -7.79 -20.15 -14.03
N ASN A 80 -6.73 -20.95 -13.93
CA ASN A 80 -6.33 -21.90 -14.98
C ASN A 80 -7.22 -23.15 -15.08
N MET A 81 -8.09 -23.41 -14.10
CA MET A 81 -8.98 -24.57 -14.05
C MET A 81 -9.98 -24.63 -15.24
N PRO A 82 -10.78 -23.58 -15.55
CA PRO A 82 -11.73 -23.62 -16.67
C PRO A 82 -11.05 -23.75 -18.04
N LEU A 83 -9.82 -23.23 -18.17
CA LEU A 83 -9.04 -23.33 -19.41
C LEU A 83 -8.63 -24.76 -19.76
N GLN A 84 -8.56 -25.67 -18.78
CA GLN A 84 -8.11 -27.04 -19.00
C GLN A 84 -9.25 -28.01 -19.35
N GLY A 85 -10.53 -27.64 -19.24
CA GLY A 85 -11.64 -28.51 -19.64
C GLY A 85 -11.94 -29.67 -18.67
N VAL A 86 -13.12 -30.30 -18.84
CA VAL A 86 -13.82 -31.11 -17.82
C VAL A 86 -13.20 -32.49 -17.53
N LEU A 87 -12.38 -33.05 -18.44
CA LEU A 87 -11.87 -34.43 -18.36
C LEU A 87 -10.35 -34.47 -18.18
N TYR A 88 -9.82 -33.81 -17.14
CA TYR A 88 -8.40 -33.87 -16.83
C TYR A 88 -8.07 -34.76 -15.62
N LYS A 89 -6.99 -35.55 -15.77
CA LYS A 89 -6.38 -36.34 -14.69
C LYS A 89 -5.98 -35.50 -13.47
N ASN A 90 -5.83 -34.18 -13.66
CA ASN A 90 -5.40 -33.23 -12.65
C ASN A 90 -6.53 -32.61 -11.81
N LEU A 91 -7.81 -32.92 -12.11
CA LEU A 91 -8.96 -32.38 -11.38
C LEU A 91 -8.87 -32.69 -9.87
N GLY A 92 -8.35 -33.86 -9.50
CA GLY A 92 -8.12 -34.22 -8.09
C GLY A 92 -7.18 -33.25 -7.35
N PHE A 93 -6.13 -32.74 -8.02
CA PHE A 93 -5.22 -31.75 -7.42
C PHE A 93 -5.90 -30.40 -7.23
N TYR A 94 -6.74 -29.97 -8.17
CA TYR A 94 -7.53 -28.74 -8.02
C TYR A 94 -8.54 -28.82 -6.88
N VAL A 95 -9.23 -29.96 -6.73
CA VAL A 95 -10.16 -30.18 -5.61
C VAL A 95 -9.42 -30.20 -4.27
N LEU A 96 -8.26 -30.87 -4.21
CA LEU A 96 -7.42 -30.88 -3.01
C LEU A 96 -6.95 -29.47 -2.66
N PHE A 97 -6.52 -28.69 -3.65
CA PHE A 97 -6.12 -27.29 -3.47
C PHE A 97 -7.27 -26.43 -2.94
N LEU A 98 -8.49 -26.62 -3.45
CA LEU A 98 -9.69 -25.90 -2.99
C LEU A 98 -10.03 -26.28 -1.53
N CYS A 99 -9.88 -27.55 -1.15
CA CYS A 99 -10.02 -27.99 0.25
C CYS A 99 -8.99 -27.33 1.17
N LEU A 100 -7.71 -27.23 0.74
CA LEU A 100 -6.67 -26.56 1.53
C LEU A 100 -6.98 -25.08 1.73
N LEU A 101 -7.41 -24.39 0.67
CA LEU A 101 -7.83 -22.98 0.72
C LEU A 101 -9.02 -22.79 1.67
N ALA A 102 -10.03 -23.66 1.62
CA ALA A 102 -11.16 -23.62 2.54
C ALA A 102 -10.75 -23.83 4.02
N VAL A 103 -9.82 -24.77 4.29
CA VAL A 103 -9.29 -25.01 5.64
C VAL A 103 -8.48 -23.81 6.13
N GLY A 104 -7.60 -23.26 5.28
CA GLY A 104 -6.80 -22.09 5.61
C GLY A 104 -7.66 -20.88 5.98
N PHE A 105 -8.68 -20.60 5.17
CA PHE A 105 -9.66 -19.55 5.46
C PHE A 105 -10.44 -19.80 6.76
N GLY A 106 -10.86 -21.05 7.01
CA GLY A 106 -11.56 -21.41 8.25
C GLY A 106 -10.71 -21.20 9.51
N VAL A 107 -9.42 -21.54 9.46
CA VAL A 107 -8.47 -21.29 10.57
C VAL A 107 -8.30 -19.80 10.82
N GLU A 108 -8.28 -18.99 9.77
CA GLU A 108 -8.12 -17.53 9.87
C GLU A 108 -9.31 -16.87 10.56
N ILE A 109 -10.54 -17.26 10.19
CA ILE A 109 -11.77 -16.81 10.85
C ILE A 109 -11.76 -17.23 12.32
N TYR A 110 -11.41 -18.49 12.62
CA TYR A 110 -11.39 -18.99 13.98
C TYR A 110 -10.41 -18.23 14.89
N LYS A 111 -9.29 -17.73 14.34
CA LYS A 111 -8.32 -16.92 15.08
C LYS A 111 -8.75 -15.47 15.28
N GLY A 112 -9.84 -15.03 14.67
CA GLY A 112 -10.36 -13.67 14.82
C GLY A 112 -9.56 -12.61 14.08
N TYR A 113 -8.68 -12.97 13.12
CA TYR A 113 -7.94 -11.99 12.32
C TYR A 113 -8.84 -11.19 11.37
N ALA A 114 -9.99 -11.76 11.01
CA ALA A 114 -11.04 -11.11 10.23
C ALA A 114 -12.11 -10.40 11.09
N GLU A 115 -12.05 -10.52 12.43
CA GLU A 115 -12.99 -9.84 13.30
C GLU A 115 -12.61 -8.37 13.47
N TRP A 116 -13.58 -7.49 13.20
CA TRP A 116 -13.50 -6.10 13.59
C TRP A 116 -14.02 -5.97 15.02
N SER A 117 -13.11 -5.98 15.99
CA SER A 117 -13.43 -5.44 17.32
C SER A 117 -13.43 -3.93 17.20
N TYR A 118 -14.62 -3.34 17.34
CA TYR A 118 -14.79 -1.90 17.57
C TYR A 118 -14.20 -1.49 18.93
#